data_AF-A5N041-F1
#
_entry.id   AF-A5N041-F1
#
_cell.length_a   1.000
_cell.length_b   1.000
_cell.length_c   1.000
_cell.angle_alpha   90.00
_cell.angle_beta   90.00
_cell.angle_gamma   90.00
#
_symmetry.space_group_name_H-M   'P 1'
#
loop_
_entity.id
_entity.type
_entity.pdbx_description
1 polymer ?
#
loop_
_entity_poly.entity_id
_entity_poly.type
_entity_poly.pdbx_seq_one_letter_code
_entity_poly.pdbx_strand_id
1 'polypeptide(L)'
;MKSCNRVLVKGKVCYRNGNPVKDAIVLLEAFLPHTDYRKFCGYTLTNCNGEFCCLIYNKRYYYRLKVFNNECSDPGNVNCSIHLE
;
A
#
# COMPACT_ATOMS: atom_id res chain seq x y z
N MET A 1 5.65 15.02 -26.56
CA MET A 1 5.81 14.06 -25.44
C MET A 1 4.52 14.03 -24.64
N LYS A 2 3.85 12.88 -24.50
CA LYS A 2 2.67 12.76 -23.62
C LYS A 2 3.13 12.99 -22.18
N SER A 3 2.58 14.00 -21.51
CA SER A 3 2.84 14.27 -20.09
C SER A 3 2.68 12.99 -19.28
N CYS A 4 3.78 12.52 -18.66
CA CYS A 4 3.75 11.40 -17.74
C CYS A 4 3.06 11.86 -16.44
N ASN A 5 1.73 11.77 -16.40
CA ASN A 5 0.90 12.00 -15.22
C ASN A 5 1.09 10.87 -14.19
N ARG A 6 2.32 10.70 -13.70
CA ARG A 6 2.65 9.76 -12.63
C ARG A 6 2.27 10.39 -11.31
N VAL A 7 1.56 9.65 -10.47
CA VAL A 7 1.28 10.02 -9.09
C VAL A 7 2.09 9.10 -8.21
N LEU A 8 2.85 9.70 -7.30
CA LEU A 8 3.57 8.97 -6.27
C LEU A 8 2.66 8.93 -5.03
N VAL A 9 2.30 7.74 -4.59
CA VAL A 9 1.58 7.53 -3.33
C VAL A 9 2.58 7.07 -2.30
N LYS A 10 2.68 7.82 -1.21
CA LYS A 10 3.52 7.50 -0.07
C LYS A 10 2.65 7.25 1.15
N GLY A 11 3.18 6.48 2.07
CA GLY A 11 2.54 6.28 3.34
C GLY A 11 3.38 5.41 4.26
N LYS A 12 2.83 5.15 5.44
CA LYS A 12 3.46 4.40 6.50
C LYS A 12 2.48 3.38 7.07
N VAL A 13 2.99 2.19 7.35
CA VAL A 13 2.27 1.12 8.04
C VAL A 13 2.77 1.06 9.47
N CYS A 14 1.84 1.20 10.41
CA CYS A 14 2.13 1.10 11.85
C CYS A 14 1.25 0.05 12.51
N TYR A 15 1.79 -0.60 13.53
CA TYR A 15 0.99 -1.31 14.53
C TYR A 15 0.16 -0.32 15.35
N ARG A 16 -0.83 -0.82 16.09
CA ARG A 16 -1.72 0.01 16.92
C ARG A 16 -0.97 0.83 17.98
N ASN A 17 0.15 0.34 18.47
CA ASN A 17 1.02 1.04 19.43
C ASN A 17 1.89 2.13 18.77
N GLY A 18 1.75 2.36 17.46
CA GLY A 18 2.53 3.34 16.70
C GLY A 18 3.86 2.83 16.18
N ASN A 19 4.29 1.62 16.55
CA ASN A 19 5.54 1.06 16.05
C ASN A 19 5.44 0.77 14.55
N PRO A 20 6.52 1.01 13.77
CA PRO A 20 6.52 0.73 12.35
C PRO A 20 6.44 -0.76 12.07
N VAL A 21 5.70 -1.14 11.02
CA VAL A 21 5.71 -2.52 10.50
C VAL A 21 6.75 -2.61 9.40
N LYS A 22 7.85 -3.33 9.66
CA LYS A 22 8.94 -3.54 8.70
C LYS A 22 8.62 -4.72 7.77
N ASP A 23 9.09 -4.65 6.53
CA ASP A 23 8.99 -5.72 5.51
C ASP A 23 7.55 -6.20 5.22
N ALA A 24 6.54 -5.39 5.54
CA ALA A 24 5.16 -5.66 5.20
C ALA A 24 4.95 -5.51 3.69
N ILE A 25 4.23 -6.46 3.10
CA ILE A 25 3.90 -6.41 1.67
C ILE A 25 2.75 -5.44 1.46
N VAL A 26 2.99 -4.37 0.71
CA VAL A 26 1.97 -3.41 0.29
C VAL A 26 1.64 -3.65 -1.18
N LEU A 27 0.44 -4.19 -1.43
CA LEU A 27 -0.05 -4.55 -2.75
C LEU A 27 -0.97 -3.47 -3.31
N LEU A 28 -0.73 -3.06 -4.56
CA LEU A 28 -1.52 -2.06 -5.27
C LEU A 28 -2.42 -2.71 -6.33
N GLU A 29 -3.72 -2.47 -6.22
CA GLU A 29 -4.73 -2.86 -7.20
C GLU A 29 -5.41 -1.62 -7.79
N ALA A 30 -5.65 -1.64 -9.09
CA ALA A 30 -6.53 -0.70 -9.77
C ALA A 30 -7.89 -1.36 -10.02
N PHE A 31 -8.97 -0.60 -9.88
CA PHE A 31 -10.33 -1.07 -10.15
C PHE A 31 -11.21 0.05 -10.71
N LEU A 32 -12.32 -0.34 -11.34
CA LEU A 32 -13.39 0.57 -11.76
C LEU A 32 -14.64 0.28 -10.92
N PRO A 33 -15.26 1.30 -10.28
CA PRO A 33 -16.50 1.12 -9.54
C PRO A 33 -17.59 0.56 -10.45
N HIS A 34 -18.49 -0.23 -9.87
CA HIS A 34 -19.63 -0.81 -10.60
C HIS A 34 -19.25 -1.75 -11.76
N THR A 35 -18.03 -2.29 -11.75
CA THR A 35 -17.56 -3.31 -12.69
C THR A 35 -16.75 -4.37 -11.96
N ASP A 36 -16.59 -5.54 -12.57
CA ASP A 36 -15.70 -6.59 -12.06
C ASP A 36 -14.23 -6.37 -12.45
N TYR A 37 -13.91 -5.26 -13.11
CA TYR A 37 -12.54 -4.96 -13.53
C TYR A 37 -11.64 -4.70 -12.31
N ARG A 38 -10.64 -5.56 -12.16
CA ARG A 38 -9.55 -5.42 -11.19
C ARG A 38 -8.23 -5.76 -11.87
N LYS A 39 -7.20 -4.98 -11.58
CA LYS A 39 -5.86 -5.18 -12.13
C LYS A 39 -4.80 -5.01 -11.04
N PHE A 40 -3.98 -6.04 -10.86
CA PHE A 40 -2.77 -5.94 -10.07
C PHE A 40 -1.79 -4.96 -10.74
N CYS A 41 -1.34 -3.96 -9.99
CA CYS A 41 -0.41 -2.93 -10.48
C CYS A 41 1.03 -3.17 -10.03
N GLY A 42 1.22 -3.94 -8.95
CA GLY A 42 2.53 -4.18 -8.35
C GLY A 42 2.44 -4.29 -6.84
N TYR A 43 3.59 -4.49 -6.22
CA TYR A 43 3.75 -4.46 -4.77
C TYR A 43 5.05 -3.77 -4.39
N THR A 44 5.15 -3.37 -3.13
CA THR A 44 6.38 -2.89 -2.50
C THR A 44 6.46 -3.45 -1.08
N LEU A 45 7.63 -3.30 -0.45
CA LEU A 45 7.83 -3.64 0.96
C LEU A 45 7.98 -2.35 1.76
N THR A 46 7.50 -2.36 3.01
CA THR A 46 7.80 -1.29 3.94
C THR A 46 9.26 -1.35 4.40
N ASN A 47 9.90 -0.20 4.54
CA ASN A 47 11.25 -0.12 5.08
C ASN A 47 11.27 -0.28 6.63
N CYS A 48 12.43 -0.10 7.25
CA CYS A 48 12.56 -0.17 8.72
C CYS A 48 11.74 0.88 9.48
N ASN A 49 11.33 1.97 8.83
CA ASN A 49 10.46 3.00 9.38
C ASN A 49 8.98 2.74 9.09
N GLY A 50 8.63 1.60 8.47
CA GLY A 50 7.27 1.26 8.07
C GLY A 50 6.79 1.99 6.81
N GLU A 51 7.65 2.74 6.14
CA GLU A 51 7.29 3.59 5.01
C GLU A 51 7.27 2.78 3.71
N PHE A 52 6.31 3.09 2.84
CA PHE A 52 6.20 2.51 1.50
C PHE A 52 5.98 3.59 0.45
N CYS A 53 6.24 3.22 -0.80
CA CYS A 53 6.01 4.10 -1.94
C CYS A 53 5.53 3.30 -3.15
N CYS A 54 4.44 3.78 -3.77
CA CYS A 54 3.82 3.16 -4.93
C CYS A 54 3.63 4.20 -6.06
N LEU A 55 3.83 3.77 -7.30
CA LEU A 55 3.61 4.60 -8.49
C LEU A 55 2.28 4.29 -9.16
N ILE A 56 1.49 5.32 -9.40
CA ILE A 56 0.23 5.26 -10.15
C ILE A 56 0.41 5.95 -11.50
N TYR A 57 0.01 5.28 -12.57
CA TYR A 57 0.18 5.76 -13.95
C TYR A 57 -1.11 6.26 -14.61
N ASN A 58 -2.29 5.91 -14.09
CA ASN A 58 -3.56 6.28 -14.71
C ASN A 58 -4.61 6.71 -13.68
N LYS A 59 -4.81 8.02 -13.57
CA LYS A 59 -5.76 8.66 -12.63
C LYS A 59 -7.24 8.35 -12.89
N ARG A 60 -7.59 7.63 -13.96
CA ARG A 60 -8.99 7.24 -14.27
C ARG A 60 -9.48 6.06 -13.44
N TYR A 61 -8.58 5.30 -12.83
CA TYR A 61 -8.94 4.18 -11.98
C TYR A 61 -9.03 4.60 -10.52
N TYR A 62 -9.79 3.83 -9.76
CA TYR A 62 -9.69 3.83 -8.32
C TYR A 62 -8.59 2.84 -7.92
N TYR A 63 -7.97 3.11 -6.78
CA TYR A 63 -6.83 2.33 -6.31
C TYR A 63 -7.10 1.80 -4.91
N ARG A 64 -6.68 0.56 -4.68
CA ARG A 64 -6.74 -0.10 -3.38
C ARG A 64 -5.33 -0.53 -2.99
N LEU A 65 -4.95 -0.17 -1.76
CA LEU A 65 -3.77 -0.71 -1.09
C LEU A 65 -4.23 -1.83 -0.16
N LYS A 66 -3.52 -2.96 -0.18
CA LYS A 66 -3.67 -4.05 0.78
C LYS A 66 -2.33 -4.29 1.45
N VAL A 67 -2.34 -4.50 2.75
CA VAL A 67 -1.12 -4.74 3.53
C VAL A 67 -1.17 -6.13 4.11
N PHE A 68 -0.08 -6.87 3.94
CA PHE A 68 0.13 -8.17 4.54
C PHE A 68 1.37 -8.09 5.42
N ASN A 69 1.15 -8.19 6.73
CA ASN A 69 2.24 -8.33 7.68
C ASN A 69 2.53 -9.82 7.86
N ASN A 70 3.73 -10.24 7.46
CA ASN A 70 4.15 -11.64 7.57
C ASN A 70 4.90 -11.93 8.87
N GLU A 71 5.16 -10.93 9.71
CA GLU A 71 5.75 -11.16 11.03
C GLU A 71 4.67 -11.67 11.99
N CYS A 72 4.55 -13.00 12.03
CA CYS A 72 3.61 -13.75 12.85
C CYS A 72 4.21 -14.13 14.22
N SER A 73 5.06 -13.27 14.79
CA SER A 73 5.82 -13.57 16.02
C SER A 73 5.18 -13.01 17.29
N ASP A 74 4.24 -12.06 17.19
CA ASP A 74 3.61 -11.46 18.36
C ASP A 74 2.07 -11.42 18.26
N PRO A 75 1.34 -12.37 18.91
CA PRO A 75 -0.12 -12.46 18.84
C PRO A 75 -0.83 -11.24 19.45
N GLY A 76 -0.12 -10.35 20.15
CA GLY A 76 -0.66 -9.09 20.68
C GLY A 76 -0.78 -7.96 19.64
N ASN A 77 -0.10 -8.05 18.49
CA ASN A 77 0.03 -6.98 17.49
C ASN A 77 -0.49 -7.37 16.09
N VAL A 78 -1.66 -8.01 16.03
CA VAL A 78 -2.23 -8.50 14.76
C VAL A 78 -2.75 -7.38 13.85
N ASN A 79 -3.08 -6.21 14.43
CA ASN A 79 -3.74 -5.12 13.70
C ASN A 79 -2.74 -4.00 13.34
N CYS A 80 -2.65 -3.72 12.04
CA CYS A 80 -1.88 -2.59 11.50
C CYS A 80 -2.79 -1.59 10.76
N SER A 81 -2.35 -0.34 10.67
CA SER A 81 -3.03 0.74 9.95
C SER A 81 -2.11 1.39 8.92
N ILE A 82 -2.72 1.89 7.85
CA ILE A 82 -2.05 2.65 6.80
C ILE A 82 -2.30 4.14 7.05
N HIS A 83 -1.24 4.93 7.05
CA HIS A 83 -1.27 6.39 7.09
C HIS A 83 -0.70 6.90 5.76
N LEU A 84 -1.50 7.62 4.98
CA LEU A 84 -1.04 8.22 3.73
C LEU A 84 -0.50 9.63 4.00
N GLU A 85 0.54 10.02 3.24
CA GLU A 85 1.14 11.36 3.28
C GLU A 85 0.49 12.32 2.29
#